data_AF-A0A6I9Q6S1-F1
#
_entry.id   AF-A0A6I9Q6S1-F1
#
_cell.length_a   1.000
_cell.length_b   1.000
_cell.length_c   1.000
_cell.angle_alpha   90.00
_cell.angle_beta   90.00
_cell.angle_gamma   90.00
#
_symmetry.space_group_name_H-M   'P 1'
#
loop_
_entity.id
_entity.type
_entity.pdbx_description
1 polymer ?
#
loop_
_entity_poly.entity_id
_entity_poly.type
_entity_poly.pdbx_seq_one_letter_code
_entity_poly.pdbx_strand_id
1 'polypeptide(L)'
;MTISGVCGSTRGKCMNVLVTTTQLVPALAKVLLYGLGDVFPIENIYSATKIGKESCFERIVSRFGKKVTYVVIGDGRDEEFAAKQHNMPFWRISNHGDLVSLHQALELDFL
;
A
#
# COMPACT_ATOMS: atom_id res chain seq x y z
N MET A 1 -0.30 -8.71 2.29
CA MET A 1 -0.46 -7.95 1.01
C MET A 1 -0.38 -6.50 1.42
N THR A 2 0.64 -5.74 1.00
CA THR A 2 0.82 -4.39 1.55
C THR A 2 0.15 -3.38 0.63
N ILE A 3 -0.84 -2.66 1.16
CA ILE A 3 -1.51 -1.57 0.46
C ILE A 3 -0.84 -0.29 0.94
N SER A 4 -0.14 0.40 0.05
CA SER A 4 0.36 1.74 0.31
C SER A 4 -0.67 2.72 -0.25
N GLY A 5 -1.40 3.38 0.63
CA GLY A 5 -2.29 4.48 0.28
C GLY A 5 -1.45 5.73 0.03
N VAL A 6 -1.61 6.36 -1.13
CA VAL A 6 -1.03 7.68 -1.44
C VAL A 6 -2.15 8.70 -1.42
N CYS A 7 -2.17 9.60 -0.43
CA CYS A 7 -3.14 10.69 -0.31
C CYS A 7 -2.47 12.01 -0.70
N GLY A 8 -2.94 12.62 -1.79
CA GLY A 8 -2.48 13.96 -2.20
C GLY A 8 -3.13 15.05 -1.36
N SER A 9 -2.37 16.09 -1.01
CA SER A 9 -2.83 17.27 -0.26
C SER A 9 -3.74 18.16 -1.11
N THR A 10 -4.94 17.68 -1.42
CA THR A 10 -6.15 18.42 -1.84
C THR A 10 -7.25 17.39 -2.07
N ARG A 11 -8.37 17.57 -1.35
CA ARG A 11 -9.60 16.76 -1.38
C ARG A 11 -9.81 15.94 -2.68
N GLY A 12 -9.80 14.61 -2.56
CA GLY A 12 -10.46 13.73 -3.54
C GLY A 12 -9.60 12.79 -4.41
N LYS A 13 -8.28 12.68 -4.21
CA LYS A 13 -7.46 11.67 -4.93
C LYS A 13 -6.59 10.85 -3.99
N CYS A 14 -7.18 9.79 -3.44
CA CYS A 14 -6.45 8.67 -2.87
C CYS A 14 -6.11 7.67 -3.97
N MET A 15 -4.88 7.15 -3.96
CA MET A 15 -4.44 6.14 -4.90
C MET A 15 -3.96 4.90 -4.15
N ASN A 16 -4.43 3.75 -4.60
CA ASN A 16 -4.02 2.46 -4.05
C ASN A 16 -2.79 1.93 -4.79
N VAL A 17 -1.76 1.59 -4.04
CA VAL A 17 -0.55 0.94 -4.53
C VAL A 17 -0.38 -0.40 -3.83
N LEU A 18 -0.09 -1.45 -4.58
CA LEU A 18 0.10 -2.79 -4.04
C LEU A 18 1.58 -3.16 -4.05
N VAL A 19 2.12 -3.51 -2.88
CA VAL A 19 3.46 -4.10 -2.74
C VAL A 19 3.34 -5.53 -2.21
N THR A 20 3.94 -6.49 -2.91
CA THR A 20 3.84 -7.92 -2.57
C THR A 20 5.15 -8.67 -2.76
N THR A 21 5.41 -9.68 -1.93
CA THR A 21 6.56 -10.59 -2.07
C THR A 21 6.31 -11.71 -3.08
N THR A 22 5.11 -11.78 -3.68
CA THR A 22 4.81 -12.69 -4.79
C THR A 22 5.45 -12.19 -6.08
N GLN A 23 5.92 -13.10 -6.94
CA GLN A 23 6.40 -12.73 -8.28
C GLN A 23 5.30 -12.00 -9.07
N LEU A 24 5.69 -11.09 -9.98
CA LEU A 24 4.74 -10.19 -10.64
C LEU A 24 3.60 -10.93 -11.37
N VAL A 25 3.91 -11.93 -12.20
CA VAL A 25 2.89 -12.69 -12.96
C VAL A 25 1.85 -13.34 -12.03
N PRO A 26 2.22 -14.16 -11.02
CA PRO A 26 1.23 -14.72 -10.10
C PRO A 26 0.58 -13.67 -9.18
N ALA A 27 1.21 -12.52 -8.93
CA ALA A 27 0.57 -11.43 -8.20
C ALA A 27 -0.58 -10.82 -9.00
N LEU A 28 -0.37 -10.56 -10.30
CA LEU A 28 -1.42 -10.06 -11.20
C LEU A 28 -2.57 -11.06 -11.32
N ALA A 29 -2.27 -12.36 -11.43
CA ALA A 29 -3.29 -13.40 -11.42
C ALA A 29 -4.14 -13.37 -10.15
N LYS A 30 -3.53 -13.23 -8.95
CA LYS A 30 -4.28 -13.07 -7.69
C LYS A 30 -5.19 -11.84 -7.73
N VAL A 31 -4.67 -10.69 -8.14
CA VAL A 31 -5.45 -9.44 -8.22
C VAL A 31 -6.70 -9.62 -9.08
N LEU A 32 -6.57 -10.27 -10.23
CA LEU A 32 -7.71 -10.55 -11.11
C LEU A 32 -8.68 -11.57 -10.50
N LEU A 33 -8.17 -12.68 -9.95
CA LEU A 33 -9.00 -13.73 -9.34
C LEU A 33 -9.80 -13.26 -8.12
N TYR A 34 -9.28 -12.29 -7.37
CA TYR A 34 -9.99 -11.66 -6.25
C TYR A 34 -10.84 -10.44 -6.64
N GLY A 35 -10.95 -10.12 -7.93
CA GLY A 35 -11.77 -8.98 -8.40
C GLY A 35 -11.20 -7.61 -8.02
N LEU A 36 -9.88 -7.51 -7.81
CA LEU A 36 -9.20 -6.27 -7.37
C LEU A 36 -8.61 -5.46 -8.53
N GLY A 37 -8.85 -5.87 -9.79
CA GLY A 37 -8.26 -5.25 -10.98
C GLY A 37 -8.63 -3.79 -11.16
N ASP A 38 -9.87 -3.41 -10.84
CA ASP A 38 -10.33 -2.02 -10.94
C ASP A 38 -9.81 -1.13 -9.79
N VAL A 39 -9.39 -1.75 -8.68
CA VAL A 39 -8.89 -1.06 -7.48
C VAL A 39 -7.39 -0.80 -7.56
N PHE A 40 -6.64 -1.71 -8.19
CA PHE A 40 -5.19 -1.63 -8.35
C PHE A 40 -4.81 -1.61 -9.84
N PRO A 41 -4.64 -0.42 -10.44
CA PRO A 41 -4.07 -0.29 -11.78
C PRO A 41 -2.75 -1.05 -11.88
N ILE A 42 -2.49 -1.69 -13.02
CA ILE A 42 -1.31 -2.57 -13.20
C ILE A 42 0.01 -1.83 -12.93
N GLU A 43 0.09 -0.56 -13.29
CA GLU A 43 1.23 0.30 -13.04
C GLU A 43 1.50 0.55 -11.56
N ASN A 44 0.52 0.32 -10.68
CA ASN A 44 0.62 0.50 -9.23
C ASN A 44 0.86 -0.81 -8.48
N ILE A 45 1.21 -1.89 -9.18
CA ILE A 45 1.52 -3.20 -8.58
C ILE A 45 3.03 -3.45 -8.64
N TYR A 46 3.65 -3.54 -7.46
CA TYR A 46 5.08 -3.71 -7.28
C TYR A 46 5.40 -5.08 -6.66
N SER A 47 6.30 -5.82 -7.30
CA SER A 47 6.83 -7.08 -6.77
C SER A 47 8.14 -6.84 -6.03
N ALA A 48 8.11 -7.09 -4.72
CA ALA A 48 9.24 -7.02 -3.81
C ALA A 48 10.05 -8.34 -3.75
N THR A 49 9.70 -9.37 -4.53
CA THR A 49 10.33 -10.70 -4.45
C THR A 49 11.86 -10.66 -4.59
N LYS A 50 12.39 -9.75 -5.42
CA LYS A 50 13.85 -9.64 -5.67
C LYS A 50 14.51 -8.49 -4.92
N ILE A 51 13.83 -7.35 -4.78
CA ILE A 51 14.44 -6.11 -4.29
C ILE A 51 14.03 -5.74 -2.85
N GLY A 52 13.08 -6.48 -2.26
CA GLY A 52 12.52 -6.18 -0.95
C GLY A 52 11.53 -5.01 -0.96
N LYS A 53 10.79 -4.85 0.15
CA LYS A 53 9.74 -3.84 0.28
C LYS A 53 10.30 -2.43 0.43
N GLU A 54 11.42 -2.25 1.13
CA GLU A 54 12.12 -0.97 1.28
C GLU A 54 12.43 -0.35 -0.10
N SER A 55 13.11 -1.10 -0.99
CA SER A 55 13.39 -0.65 -2.35
C SER A 55 12.12 -0.36 -3.17
N CYS A 56 11.02 -1.08 -2.94
CA CYS A 56 9.74 -0.76 -3.56
C CYS A 56 9.18 0.58 -3.05
N PHE A 57 9.23 0.83 -1.74
CA PHE A 57 8.77 2.08 -1.14
C PHE A 57 9.60 3.27 -1.63
N GLU A 58 10.92 3.13 -1.74
CA GLU A 58 11.77 4.17 -2.34
C GLU A 58 11.33 4.51 -3.77
N ARG A 59 11.11 3.49 -4.61
CA ARG A 59 10.61 3.70 -5.99
C ARG A 59 9.24 4.36 -6.05
N ILE A 60 8.35 4.02 -5.13
CA ILE A 60 7.03 4.65 -5.01
C ILE A 60 7.19 6.13 -4.65
N VAL A 61 8.04 6.46 -3.66
CA VAL A 61 8.33 7.84 -3.27
C VAL A 61 8.96 8.63 -4.42
N SER A 62 9.90 8.03 -5.15
CA SER A 62 10.51 8.66 -6.34
C SER A 62 9.48 8.94 -7.44
N ARG A 63 8.47 8.08 -7.61
CA ARG A 63 7.43 8.23 -8.64
C ARG A 63 6.38 9.28 -8.28
N PHE A 64 5.87 9.25 -7.05
CA PHE A 64 4.75 10.11 -6.63
C PHE A 64 5.19 11.40 -5.90
N GLY A 65 6.47 11.49 -5.53
CA GLY A 65 7.07 12.67 -4.91
C GLY A 65 6.87 12.73 -3.39
N LYS A 66 7.55 13.68 -2.73
CA LYS A 66 7.53 13.80 -1.26
C LYS A 66 6.39 14.68 -0.70
N LYS A 67 5.57 15.29 -1.56
CA LYS A 67 4.48 16.21 -1.19
C LYS A 67 3.13 15.51 -0.98
N VAL A 68 3.13 14.19 -0.90
CA VAL A 68 1.95 13.35 -0.67
C VAL A 68 2.10 12.63 0.66
N THR A 69 0.98 12.29 1.28
CA THR A 69 0.96 11.47 2.49
C THR A 69 0.96 10.00 2.08
N TYR A 70 1.90 9.24 2.63
CA TYR A 70 1.99 7.80 2.43
C TYR A 70 1.50 7.09 3.68
N VAL A 71 0.57 6.15 3.53
CA VAL A 71 0.11 5.27 4.61
C VAL A 71 0.37 3.84 4.20
N VAL A 72 1.13 3.10 4.99
CA VAL A 72 1.44 1.69 4.72
C VAL A 72 0.49 0.81 5.52
N ILE A 73 -0.23 -0.08 4.85
CA ILE A 73 -1.22 -0.97 5.46
C ILE A 73 -0.77 -2.40 5.24
N GLY A 74 -0.65 -3.20 6.30
CA GLY A 74 -0.24 -4.60 6.18
C GLY A 74 -0.23 -5.36 7.50
N ASP A 75 0.06 -6.65 7.39
CA ASP A 75 0.00 -7.62 8.49
C ASP A 75 1.41 -8.08 8.94
N GLY A 76 2.40 -7.97 8.06
CA GLY A 76 3.77 -8.44 8.28
C GLY A 76 4.69 -7.43 8.95
N ARG A 77 5.79 -7.94 9.53
CA ARG A 77 6.85 -7.12 10.13
C ARG A 77 7.72 -6.42 9.09
N ASP A 78 7.88 -7.04 7.91
CA ASP A 78 8.77 -6.52 6.86
C ASP A 78 8.26 -5.18 6.31
N GLU A 79 6.95 -5.05 6.11
CA GLU A 79 6.33 -3.78 5.70
C GLU A 79 6.36 -2.73 6.81
N GLU A 80 6.19 -3.13 8.07
CA GLU A 80 6.27 -2.21 9.22
C GLU A 80 7.68 -1.63 9.36
N PHE A 81 8.70 -2.48 9.23
CA PHE A 81 10.10 -2.07 9.28
C PHE A 81 10.44 -1.11 8.13
N ALA A 82 10.08 -1.46 6.91
CA ALA A 82 10.30 -0.61 5.74
C ALA A 82 9.53 0.73 5.85
N ALA A 83 8.30 0.72 6.36
CA ALA A 83 7.53 1.95 6.58
C ALA A 83 8.24 2.90 7.57
N LYS A 84 8.76 2.35 8.67
CA LYS A 84 9.53 3.10 9.68
C LYS A 84 10.79 3.74 9.10
N GLN A 85 11.54 3.03 8.26
CA GLN A 85 12.74 3.59 7.60
C GLN A 85 12.42 4.80 6.72
N HIS A 86 11.23 4.83 6.12
CA HIS A 86 10.79 5.93 5.26
C HIS A 86 9.93 6.98 5.99
N ASN A 87 9.81 6.92 7.33
CA ASN A 87 8.92 7.77 8.13
C ASN A 87 7.46 7.78 7.64
N MET A 88 6.98 6.63 7.15
CA MET A 88 5.60 6.45 6.72
C MET A 88 4.76 5.88 7.87
N PRO A 89 3.60 6.47 8.19
CA PRO A 89 2.60 5.86 9.07
C PRO A 89 2.29 4.41 8.66
N PHE A 90 2.22 3.52 9.66
CA PHE A 90 1.92 2.11 9.46
C PHE A 90 0.61 1.72 10.15
N TRP A 91 -0.37 1.23 9.39
CA TRP A 91 -1.61 0.68 9.90
C TRP A 91 -1.54 -0.85 9.87
N ARG A 92 -1.42 -1.46 11.06
CA ARG A 92 -1.32 -2.91 11.20
C ARG A 92 -2.71 -3.55 11.08
N ILE A 93 -2.82 -4.56 10.22
CA ILE A 93 -4.01 -5.42 10.14
C ILE A 93 -3.67 -6.79 10.76
N SER A 94 -4.22 -7.08 11.92
CA SER A 94 -4.05 -8.35 12.64
C SER A 94 -5.35 -9.15 12.71
N ASN A 95 -6.50 -8.48 12.67
CA ASN A 95 -7.83 -9.10 12.71
C ASN A 95 -8.86 -8.28 11.90
N HIS A 96 -10.08 -8.80 11.81
CA HIS A 96 -11.16 -8.13 11.06
C HIS A 96 -11.57 -6.77 11.64
N GLY A 97 -11.50 -6.59 12.97
CA GLY A 97 -11.80 -5.31 13.62
C GLY A 97 -10.85 -4.17 13.20
N ASP A 98 -9.61 -4.49 12.84
CA ASP A 98 -8.64 -3.50 12.35
C ASP A 98 -9.05 -2.97 10.95
N LEU A 99 -9.68 -3.81 10.12
CA LEU A 99 -10.23 -3.41 8.82
C LEU A 99 -11.46 -2.52 8.97
N VAL A 100 -12.33 -2.82 9.95
CA VAL A 100 -13.49 -1.97 10.27
C VAL A 100 -13.02 -0.60 10.76
N SER A 101 -12.02 -0.57 11.64
CA SER A 101 -11.42 0.67 12.14
C SER A 101 -10.79 1.49 11.01
N LEU A 102 -10.10 0.83 10.07
CA LEU A 102 -9.55 1.47 8.88
C LEU A 102 -10.64 2.07 7.99
N HIS A 103 -11.71 1.32 7.74
CA HIS A 103 -12.86 1.79 6.97
C HIS A 103 -13.46 3.06 7.59
N GLN A 104 -13.68 3.05 8.90
CA GLN A 104 -14.21 4.20 9.62
C GLN A 104 -13.26 5.40 9.56
N ALA A 105 -11.94 5.19 9.66
CA ALA A 105 -10.95 6.25 9.53
C ALA A 105 -10.95 6.89 8.13
N LEU A 106 -11.14 6.08 7.08
CA LEU A 106 -11.26 6.56 5.70
C LEU A 106 -12.56 7.35 5.48
N GLU A 107 -13.69 6.94 6.06
CA GLU A 107 -14.96 7.67 5.96
C GLU A 107 -14.92 9.04 6.66
N LEU A 108 -14.11 9.16 7.70
CA LEU A 108 -14.00 10.38 8.50
C LEU A 108 -12.82 11.28 8.08
N ASP A 109 -12.16 10.99 6.95
CA ASP A 109 -11.00 11.73 6.41
C ASP A 109 -9.84 11.88 7.43
N PHE A 110 -9.59 10.87 8.26
CA PHE A 110 -8.51 10.87 9.26
C PHE A 110 -7.14 10.38 8.73
N LEU A 111 -7.02 10.10 7.43
CA LEU A 111 -5.83 9.53 6.77
C LEU A 111 -5.29 10.38 5.62
#